data_AF-A0A1F7BQU5-F1
#
_entry.id   AF-A0A1F7BQU5-F1
#
_cell.length_a   1.000
_cell.length_b   1.000
_cell.length_c   1.000
_cell.angle_alpha   90.00
_cell.angle_beta   90.00
_cell.angle_gamma   90.00
#
_symmetry.space_group_name_H-M   'P 1'
#
loop_
_entity.id
_entity.type
_entity.pdbx_description
1 polymer ?
#
loop_
_entity_poly.entity_id
_entity_poly.type
_entity_poly.pdbx_seq_one_letter_code
_entity_poly.pdbx_strand_id
1 'polypeptide(L)'
;MPIHLPLHGNGLSTSPLSRERALQRRAMFSCAFLILITLIACMGAIRSAAAASAFTILPDTRPLLPTVILKGIENGELTGEVRGDVRIFLGDTQIIPNGSGAFKVPAGVLAKNVRTVVAPEGMRFVASTKGKRFYPVSSKQGQGLSPKNRIYFPTAEAAKSAGYR
;
A
#
# COMPACT_ATOMS: atom_id res chain seq x y z
N MET A 1 75.40 -92.39 -10.01
CA MET A 1 74.65 -92.47 -8.75
C MET A 1 73.56 -91.41 -8.76
N PRO A 2 72.26 -91.78 -8.75
CA PRO A 2 71.16 -90.83 -8.75
C PRO A 2 70.67 -90.58 -7.32
N ILE A 3 70.38 -89.33 -6.95
CA ILE A 3 69.68 -89.02 -5.69
C ILE A 3 68.34 -88.37 -6.03
N HIS A 4 67.31 -89.12 -5.62
CA HIS A 4 65.89 -88.81 -5.53
C HIS A 4 65.65 -88.06 -4.21
N LEU A 5 64.80 -87.00 -4.18
CA LEU A 5 63.78 -86.60 -3.16
C LEU A 5 63.49 -85.07 -3.16
N PRO A 6 62.37 -84.55 -2.58
CA PRO A 6 61.08 -84.46 -3.26
C PRO A 6 60.36 -83.08 -3.12
N LEU A 7 59.11 -83.09 -3.57
CA LEU A 7 58.05 -82.08 -3.59
C LEU A 7 57.63 -81.43 -2.24
N HIS A 8 57.20 -80.17 -2.38
CA HIS A 8 56.10 -79.45 -1.72
C HIS A 8 55.93 -79.46 -0.19
N GLY A 9 55.92 -78.24 0.37
CA GLY A 9 55.30 -77.90 1.65
C GLY A 9 54.99 -76.41 1.74
N ASN A 10 53.86 -75.99 1.16
CA ASN A 10 53.32 -74.64 1.27
C ASN A 10 52.84 -74.40 2.71
N GLY A 11 53.67 -73.77 3.54
CA GLY A 11 53.29 -73.22 4.84
C GLY A 11 53.15 -71.70 4.77
N LEU A 12 51.98 -71.20 4.33
CA LEU A 12 51.60 -69.80 4.52
C LEU A 12 51.36 -69.54 6.02
N SER A 13 52.43 -69.27 6.76
CA SER A 13 52.34 -68.66 8.09
C SER A 13 52.30 -67.14 7.92
N THR A 14 51.13 -66.59 7.60
CA THR A 14 50.92 -65.15 7.70
C THR A 14 50.81 -64.79 9.18
N SER A 15 51.87 -64.19 9.73
CA SER A 15 51.92 -63.73 11.11
C SER A 15 50.73 -62.81 11.44
N PRO A 16 50.14 -62.88 12.65
CA PRO A 16 48.97 -62.07 13.03
C PRO A 16 49.21 -60.56 12.87
N LEU A 17 50.45 -60.12 13.12
CA LEU A 17 50.94 -58.76 12.89
C LEU A 17 50.86 -58.29 11.41
N SER A 18 51.02 -59.19 10.45
CA SER A 18 50.90 -58.85 9.02
C SER A 18 49.44 -58.66 8.59
N ARG A 19 48.52 -59.40 9.21
CA ARG A 19 47.08 -59.34 8.95
C ARG A 19 46.45 -58.07 9.54
N GLU A 20 46.87 -57.67 10.73
CA GLU A 20 46.45 -56.41 11.37
C GLU A 20 46.91 -55.18 10.57
N ARG A 21 48.16 -55.16 10.10
CA ARG A 21 48.66 -54.06 9.25
C ARG A 21 47.93 -53.99 7.91
N ALA A 22 47.56 -55.13 7.33
CA ALA A 22 46.75 -55.17 6.11
C ALA A 22 45.31 -54.68 6.37
N LEU A 23 44.71 -55.02 7.51
CA LEU A 23 43.39 -54.55 7.93
C LEU A 23 43.40 -53.04 8.20
N GLN A 24 44.42 -52.53 8.90
CA GLN A 24 44.61 -51.11 9.16
C GLN A 24 44.80 -50.32 7.87
N ARG A 25 45.59 -50.83 6.91
CA ARG A 25 45.73 -50.19 5.59
C ARG A 25 44.40 -50.15 4.85
N ARG A 26 43.64 -51.25 4.82
CA ARG A 26 42.31 -51.30 4.19
C ARG A 26 41.32 -50.35 4.86
N ALA A 27 41.32 -50.27 6.19
CA ALA A 27 40.49 -49.36 6.97
C ALA A 27 40.85 -47.89 6.72
N MET A 28 42.15 -47.57 6.60
CA MET A 28 42.61 -46.22 6.26
C MET A 28 42.19 -45.82 4.84
N PHE A 29 42.31 -46.72 3.86
CA PHE A 29 41.83 -46.46 2.50
C PHE A 29 40.30 -46.32 2.43
N SER A 30 39.55 -47.13 3.18
CA SER A 30 38.09 -46.98 3.23
C SER A 30 37.66 -45.67 3.92
N CYS A 31 38.31 -45.28 5.01
CA CYS A 31 38.05 -44.01 5.68
C CYS A 31 38.39 -42.82 4.77
N ALA A 32 39.53 -42.85 4.10
CA ALA A 32 39.93 -41.81 3.16
C ALA A 32 38.93 -41.69 1.98
N PHE A 33 38.45 -42.81 1.46
CA PHE A 33 37.46 -42.82 0.38
C PHE A 33 36.09 -42.29 0.83
N LEU A 34 35.64 -42.66 2.04
CA LEU A 34 34.39 -42.13 2.59
C LEU A 34 34.48 -40.62 2.83
N ILE A 35 35.60 -40.12 3.39
CA ILE A 35 35.82 -38.68 3.57
C ILE A 35 35.80 -37.96 2.23
N LEU A 36 36.44 -38.50 1.20
CA LEU A 36 36.46 -37.92 -0.14
C LEU A 36 35.04 -37.83 -0.74
N ILE A 37 34.23 -38.89 -0.62
CA ILE A 37 32.83 -38.88 -1.09
C ILE A 37 32.02 -37.84 -0.33
N THR A 38 32.17 -37.75 0.99
CA THR A 38 31.46 -36.75 1.81
C THR A 38 31.84 -35.34 1.39
N LEU A 39 33.12 -35.06 1.13
CA LEU A 39 33.58 -33.75 0.66
C LEU A 39 33.00 -33.39 -0.73
N ILE A 40 32.97 -34.35 -1.67
CA ILE A 40 32.37 -34.14 -3.00
C ILE A 40 30.87 -33.86 -2.88
N ALA A 41 30.15 -34.62 -2.04
CA ALA A 41 28.72 -34.42 -1.80
C ALA A 41 28.44 -33.06 -1.15
N CYS A 42 29.24 -32.64 -0.17
CA CYS A 42 29.13 -31.32 0.45
C CYS A 42 29.38 -30.19 -0.57
N MET A 43 30.41 -30.31 -1.42
CA MET A 43 30.68 -29.32 -2.47
C MET A 43 29.55 -29.26 -3.52
N GLY A 44 28.93 -30.40 -3.86
CA GLY A 44 27.77 -30.46 -4.75
C GLY A 44 26.53 -29.79 -4.16
N ALA A 45 26.26 -30.00 -2.87
CA ALA A 45 25.15 -29.34 -2.16
C ALA A 45 25.32 -27.82 -2.08
N ILE A 46 26.55 -27.33 -1.87
CA ILE A 46 26.86 -25.90 -1.83
C ILE A 46 26.64 -25.25 -3.22
N ARG A 47 26.93 -25.96 -4.31
CA ARG A 47 26.65 -25.48 -5.67
C ARG A 47 25.16 -25.45 -6.02
N SER A 48 24.35 -26.34 -5.44
CA SER A 48 22.91 -26.44 -5.73
C SER A 48 22.05 -25.39 -5.00
N ALA A 49 22.58 -24.73 -3.97
CA ALA A 49 21.88 -23.66 -3.24
C ALA A 49 21.88 -22.30 -3.96
N ALA A 50 22.57 -22.18 -5.10
CA ALA A 50 22.70 -20.91 -5.84
C ALA A 50 21.62 -20.70 -6.91
N ALA A 51 20.56 -21.52 -6.94
CA ALA A 51 19.39 -21.30 -7.80
C ALA A 51 18.23 -20.71 -6.99
N ALA A 52 18.49 -19.64 -6.23
CA ALA A 52 17.42 -18.78 -5.79
C ALA A 52 16.82 -18.11 -7.03
N SER A 53 15.52 -18.29 -7.26
CA SER A 53 14.79 -17.67 -8.35
C SER A 53 15.07 -16.17 -8.37
N ALA A 54 15.69 -15.71 -9.45
CA ALA A 54 15.92 -14.28 -9.67
C ALA A 54 14.55 -13.60 -9.79
N PHE A 55 14.09 -12.92 -8.74
CA PHE A 55 12.97 -12.02 -8.86
C PHE A 55 13.47 -10.78 -9.60
N THR A 56 12.84 -10.47 -10.73
CA THR A 56 13.15 -9.26 -11.48
C THR A 56 12.23 -8.16 -10.96
N ILE A 57 12.81 -7.13 -10.33
CA ILE A 57 12.05 -5.92 -10.00
C ILE A 57 11.78 -5.20 -11.30
N LEU A 58 10.56 -5.32 -11.83
CA LEU A 58 10.14 -4.57 -13.00
C LEU A 58 9.84 -3.13 -12.56
N PRO A 59 10.49 -2.11 -13.14
CA PRO A 59 10.15 -0.73 -12.83
C PRO A 59 8.70 -0.45 -13.26
N ASP A 60 7.95 0.25 -12.42
CA ASP A 60 6.59 0.67 -12.77
C ASP A 60 6.67 1.77 -13.83
N THR A 61 6.43 1.41 -15.09
CA THR A 61 6.47 2.34 -16.23
C THR A 61 5.12 2.96 -16.54
N ARG A 62 4.10 2.74 -15.70
CA ARG A 62 2.77 3.32 -15.94
C ARG A 62 2.85 4.84 -15.84
N PRO A 63 2.13 5.57 -16.71
CA PRO A 63 2.01 7.01 -16.57
C PRO A 63 1.47 7.35 -15.19
N LEU A 64 2.20 8.20 -14.46
CA LEU A 64 1.72 8.78 -13.21
C LEU A 64 0.48 9.61 -13.54
N LEU A 65 -0.69 9.13 -13.14
CA LEU A 65 -1.92 9.89 -13.30
C LEU A 65 -1.84 11.13 -12.40
N PRO A 66 -1.94 12.35 -12.96
CA PRO A 66 -1.95 13.57 -12.17
C PRO A 66 -3.13 13.52 -11.19
N THR A 67 -2.83 13.39 -9.91
CA THR A 67 -3.82 13.10 -8.87
C THR A 67 -3.65 14.03 -7.69
N VAL A 68 -4.77 14.56 -7.19
CA VAL A 68 -4.85 15.29 -5.93
C VAL A 68 -5.61 14.45 -4.93
N ILE A 69 -5.02 14.18 -3.78
CA ILE A 69 -5.64 13.41 -2.69
C ILE A 69 -5.91 14.37 -1.54
N LEU A 70 -7.19 14.56 -1.23
CA LEU A 70 -7.63 15.33 -0.06
C LEU A 70 -7.68 14.40 1.15
N LYS A 71 -6.89 14.70 2.19
CA LYS A 71 -6.81 13.87 3.40
C LYS A 71 -7.88 14.27 4.42
N GLY A 72 -8.13 15.57 4.59
CA GLY A 72 -9.18 16.05 5.47
C GLY A 72 -8.96 17.48 5.93
N ILE A 73 -9.64 17.85 7.01
CA ILE A 73 -9.45 19.13 7.70
C ILE A 73 -8.85 18.84 9.06
N GLU A 74 -7.63 19.31 9.29
CA GLU A 74 -6.88 19.16 10.54
C GLU A 74 -6.52 20.55 11.08
N ASN A 75 -6.91 20.85 12.32
CA ASN A 75 -6.65 22.16 12.95
C ASN A 75 -7.14 23.37 12.11
N GLY A 76 -8.25 23.21 11.39
CA GLY A 76 -8.81 24.27 10.54
C GLY A 76 -8.13 24.42 9.18
N GLU A 77 -7.23 23.52 8.82
CA GLU A 77 -6.52 23.51 7.55
C GLU A 77 -6.88 22.27 6.73
N LEU A 78 -7.18 22.47 5.44
CA LEU A 78 -7.32 21.40 4.48
C LEU A 78 -5.94 20.80 4.19
N THR A 79 -5.80 19.51 4.44
CA THR A 79 -4.57 18.74 4.20
C THR A 79 -4.76 17.83 2.99
N GLY A 80 -3.68 17.64 2.22
CA GLY A 80 -3.70 16.75 1.08
C GLY A 80 -2.32 16.50 0.50
N GLU A 81 -2.28 15.72 -0.58
CA GLU A 81 -1.08 15.44 -1.36
C GLU A 81 -1.35 15.47 -2.85
N VAL A 82 -0.30 15.72 -3.62
CA VAL A 82 -0.29 15.82 -5.08
C VAL A 82 0.67 14.79 -5.64
N ARG A 83 0.25 14.10 -6.69
CA ARG A 83 1.07 13.14 -7.43
C ARG A 83 1.07 13.54 -8.90
N GLY A 84 2.25 13.63 -9.50
CA GLY A 84 2.43 14.12 -10.87
C GLY A 84 2.36 15.65 -10.99
N ASP A 85 2.29 16.14 -12.22
CA ASP A 85 2.23 17.58 -12.51
C ASP A 85 0.78 18.08 -12.45
N VAL A 86 0.43 18.75 -11.35
CA VAL A 86 -0.90 19.32 -11.12
C VAL A 86 -0.78 20.76 -10.65
N ARG A 87 -1.64 21.62 -11.19
CA ARG A 87 -1.88 22.96 -10.64
C ARG A 87 -3.17 22.95 -9.84
N ILE A 88 -3.08 23.31 -8.57
CA ILE A 88 -4.21 23.36 -7.66
C ILE A 88 -4.51 24.81 -7.31
N PHE A 89 -5.78 25.18 -7.38
CA PHE A 89 -6.28 26.48 -6.94
C PHE A 89 -7.40 26.28 -5.92
N LEU A 90 -7.40 27.11 -4.89
CA LEU A 90 -8.47 27.20 -3.91
C LEU A 90 -9.02 28.63 -3.91
N GLY A 91 -10.17 28.82 -4.55
CA GLY A 91 -10.61 30.15 -4.97
C GLY A 91 -9.60 30.74 -5.96
N ASP A 92 -9.15 31.96 -5.71
CA ASP A 92 -8.19 32.67 -6.56
C ASP A 92 -6.72 32.43 -6.15
N THR A 93 -6.48 31.57 -5.15
CA THR A 93 -5.14 31.30 -4.62
C THR A 93 -4.59 30.00 -5.17
N GLN A 94 -3.43 30.07 -5.83
CA GLN A 94 -2.69 28.87 -6.23
C GLN A 94 -2.06 28.22 -4.99
N ILE A 95 -2.26 26.91 -4.85
CA ILE A 95 -1.63 26.10 -3.83
C ILE A 95 -0.34 25.52 -4.39
N ILE A 96 0.77 25.75 -3.69
CA ILE A 96 2.07 25.18 -4.03
C ILE A 96 2.37 24.04 -3.04
N PRO A 97 2.36 22.78 -3.48
CA PRO A 97 2.77 21.65 -2.64
C PRO A 97 4.25 21.73 -2.30
N ASN A 98 4.64 21.15 -1.18
CA ASN A 98 6.05 21.03 -0.80
C ASN A 98 6.76 19.92 -1.61
N GLY A 99 8.04 19.68 -1.32
CA GLY A 99 8.86 18.69 -2.05
C GLY A 99 8.37 17.24 -1.97
N SER A 100 7.48 16.88 -1.05
CA SER A 100 6.85 15.56 -1.00
C SER A 100 5.48 15.52 -1.69
N GLY A 101 5.05 16.63 -2.30
CA GLY A 101 3.73 16.79 -2.86
C GLY A 101 2.65 17.08 -1.82
N ALA A 102 2.99 17.21 -0.54
CA ALA A 102 2.00 17.54 0.49
C ALA A 102 1.65 19.03 0.46
N PHE A 103 0.39 19.35 0.74
CA PHE A 103 -0.06 20.73 0.92
C PHE A 103 -0.96 20.88 2.13
N LYS A 104 -0.96 22.10 2.67
CA LYS A 104 -1.79 22.50 3.81
C LYS A 104 -2.24 23.93 3.57
N VAL A 105 -3.55 24.17 3.62
CA VAL A 105 -4.14 25.48 3.37
C VAL A 105 -5.31 25.75 4.30
N PRO A 106 -5.59 27.01 4.67
CA PRO A 106 -6.74 27.33 5.51
C PRO A 106 -8.06 26.81 4.90
N ALA A 107 -8.79 25.97 5.63
CA ALA A 107 -10.07 25.41 5.17
C ALA A 107 -11.18 26.47 5.12
N GLY A 108 -10.98 27.63 5.77
CA GLY A 108 -11.91 28.75 5.76
C GLY A 108 -12.27 29.27 4.36
N VAL A 109 -11.40 29.05 3.35
CA VAL A 109 -11.70 29.41 1.97
C VAL A 109 -12.84 28.57 1.38
N LEU A 110 -13.01 27.32 1.85
CA LEU A 110 -14.15 26.45 1.50
C LEU A 110 -15.42 26.80 2.29
N ALA A 111 -15.31 27.60 3.36
CA ALA A 111 -16.43 27.91 4.24
C ALA A 111 -17.41 28.93 3.67
N LYS A 112 -17.30 29.32 2.39
CA LYS A 112 -18.41 29.96 1.67
C LYS A 112 -19.57 28.98 1.66
N ASN A 113 -20.45 29.14 2.64
CA ASN A 113 -21.67 28.38 2.80
C ASN A 113 -22.60 28.76 1.65
N VAL A 114 -22.37 28.18 0.47
CA VAL A 114 -23.27 28.31 -0.68
C VAL A 114 -24.52 27.55 -0.31
N ARG A 115 -25.42 28.22 0.43
CA ARG A 115 -26.77 27.72 0.69
C ARG A 115 -27.54 27.87 -0.61
N THR A 116 -27.40 26.90 -1.51
CA THR A 116 -28.25 26.80 -2.70
C THR A 116 -29.64 26.39 -2.24
N VAL A 117 -30.42 27.35 -1.75
CA VAL A 117 -31.81 27.09 -1.40
C VAL A 117 -32.65 27.28 -2.65
N VAL A 118 -32.95 26.17 -3.31
CA VAL A 118 -33.84 26.14 -4.47
C VAL A 118 -35.26 26.39 -3.95
N ALA A 119 -35.84 27.53 -4.34
CA ALA A 119 -37.25 27.78 -4.12
C ALA A 119 -38.07 26.89 -5.09
N PRO A 120 -39.17 26.26 -4.64
CA PRO A 120 -40.06 25.54 -5.55
C PRO A 120 -40.58 26.45 -6.66
N GLU A 121 -40.87 25.86 -7.82
CA GLU A 121 -41.36 26.60 -8.99
C GLU A 121 -42.64 27.39 -8.67
N GLY A 122 -42.73 28.61 -9.19
CA GLY A 122 -43.86 29.52 -8.94
C GLY A 122 -43.89 30.19 -7.56
N MET A 123 -42.99 29.81 -6.63
CA MET A 123 -42.93 30.41 -5.30
C MET A 123 -42.08 31.67 -5.28
N ARG A 124 -42.69 32.80 -4.90
CA ARG A 124 -42.03 34.13 -4.90
C ARG A 124 -41.72 34.63 -3.50
N PHE A 125 -42.38 34.09 -2.47
CA PHE A 125 -42.24 34.52 -1.09
C PHE A 125 -41.89 33.34 -0.19
N VAL A 126 -41.20 33.64 0.91
CA VAL A 126 -40.80 32.69 1.94
C VAL A 126 -41.02 33.30 3.31
N ALA A 127 -41.53 32.50 4.24
CA ALA A 127 -41.63 32.84 5.66
C ALA A 127 -40.95 31.77 6.51
N SER A 128 -40.72 32.10 7.77
CA SER A 128 -40.23 31.15 8.78
C SER A 128 -41.40 30.57 9.55
N THR A 129 -41.45 29.26 9.76
CA THR A 129 -42.41 28.59 10.68
C THR A 129 -42.40 29.18 12.09
N LYS A 130 -41.27 29.76 12.51
CA LYS A 130 -41.08 30.38 13.83
C LYS A 130 -41.35 31.89 13.85
N GLY A 131 -41.50 32.51 12.68
CA GLY A 131 -41.61 33.95 12.53
C GLY A 131 -43.00 34.37 12.10
N LYS A 132 -43.27 35.68 12.17
CA LYS A 132 -44.51 36.27 11.65
C LYS A 132 -44.31 37.03 10.35
N ARG A 133 -43.08 37.12 9.85
CA ARG A 133 -42.74 37.91 8.66
C ARG A 133 -42.51 37.03 7.44
N PHE A 134 -42.95 37.50 6.29
CA PHE A 134 -42.60 36.92 5.00
C PHE A 134 -41.70 37.86 4.20
N TYR A 135 -40.90 37.28 3.31
CA TYR A 135 -39.95 38.01 2.47
C TYR A 135 -39.96 37.43 1.05
N PRO A 136 -39.60 38.20 0.01
CA PRO A 136 -39.30 37.64 -1.30
C PRO A 136 -38.18 36.58 -1.21
N VAL A 137 -38.26 35.50 -2.00
CA VAL A 137 -37.27 34.41 -2.00
C VAL A 137 -35.86 34.88 -2.37
N SER A 138 -35.76 35.93 -3.17
CA SER A 138 -34.49 36.55 -3.59
C SER A 138 -33.91 37.54 -2.56
N SER A 139 -34.67 37.90 -1.52
CA SER A 139 -34.18 38.85 -0.51
C SER A 139 -33.12 38.23 0.40
N LYS A 140 -32.20 39.05 0.91
CA LYS A 140 -31.16 38.62 1.88
C LYS A 140 -31.79 37.98 3.12
N GLN A 141 -32.90 38.52 3.60
CA GLN A 141 -33.64 38.00 4.76
C GLN A 141 -34.25 36.63 4.44
N GLY A 142 -34.91 36.49 3.28
CA GLY A 142 -35.47 35.22 2.81
C GLY A 142 -34.40 34.15 2.63
N GLN A 143 -33.25 34.48 2.03
CA GLN A 143 -32.10 33.60 1.86
C GLN A 143 -31.44 33.21 3.19
N GLY A 144 -31.51 34.08 4.21
CA GLY A 144 -30.99 33.81 5.54
C GLY A 144 -31.82 32.81 6.35
N LEU A 145 -33.08 32.56 5.97
CA LEU A 145 -33.94 31.61 6.69
C LEU A 145 -33.39 30.18 6.63
N SER A 146 -33.39 29.50 7.78
CA SER A 146 -32.97 28.11 7.89
C SER A 146 -33.87 27.20 7.03
N PRO A 147 -33.32 26.30 6.18
CA PRO A 147 -34.12 25.48 5.27
C PRO A 147 -35.28 24.73 5.93
N LYS A 148 -35.04 24.15 7.11
CA LYS A 148 -36.04 23.38 7.89
C LYS A 148 -37.26 24.19 8.36
N ASN A 149 -37.16 25.52 8.37
CA ASN A 149 -38.21 26.40 8.85
C ASN A 149 -38.87 27.19 7.70
N ARG A 150 -38.55 26.90 6.43
CA ARG A 150 -39.09 27.68 5.31
C ARG A 150 -40.48 27.19 4.90
N ILE A 151 -41.41 28.14 4.80
CA ILE A 151 -42.71 27.95 4.13
C ILE A 151 -42.74 28.90 2.94
N TYR A 152 -43.12 28.39 1.78
CA TYR A 152 -43.13 29.14 0.53
C TYR A 152 -44.54 29.53 0.12
N PHE A 153 -44.67 30.69 -0.52
CA PHE A 153 -45.93 31.21 -1.03
C PHE A 153 -45.75 31.76 -2.46
N PRO A 154 -46.75 31.56 -3.34
CA PRO A 154 -46.70 32.08 -4.70
C PRO A 154 -46.87 33.61 -4.76
N THR A 155 -47.68 34.16 -3.84
CA THR A 155 -48.01 35.59 -3.76
C THR A 155 -47.91 36.13 -2.33
N ALA A 156 -47.81 37.45 -2.19
CA ALA A 156 -47.78 38.11 -0.89
C ALA A 156 -49.12 37.96 -0.16
N GLU A 157 -50.22 37.95 -0.90
CA GLU A 157 -51.58 37.77 -0.41
C GLU A 157 -51.75 36.40 0.21
N ALA A 158 -51.23 35.35 -0.42
CA ALA A 158 -51.26 33.99 0.13
C ALA A 158 -50.52 33.90 1.47
N ALA A 159 -49.36 34.59 1.60
CA ALA A 159 -48.63 34.66 2.85
C ALA A 159 -49.41 35.42 3.93
N LYS A 160 -50.05 36.54 3.57
CA LYS A 160 -50.89 37.32 4.51
C LYS A 160 -52.11 36.54 4.99
N SER A 161 -52.80 35.84 4.11
CA SER A 161 -53.93 34.97 4.46
C SER A 161 -53.52 33.82 5.37
N ALA A 162 -52.27 33.36 5.28
CA ALA A 162 -51.68 32.38 6.20
C ALA A 162 -51.19 32.99 7.54
N GLY A 163 -51.44 34.28 7.78
CA GLY A 163 -51.13 34.96 9.05
C GLY A 163 -49.76 35.64 9.12
N TYR A 164 -49.03 35.74 8.01
CA TYR A 164 -47.74 36.42 7.95
C TYR A 164 -47.89 37.91 7.58
N ARG A 165 -46.88 38.72 7.92
CA ARG A 165 -46.85 40.17 7.73
C ARG A 165 -45.63 40.64 6.95
#